data_AF-A0A511Z5M1-F1
#
_entry.id   AF-A0A511Z5M1-F1
#
_cell.length_a   1.000
_cell.length_b   1.000
_cell.length_c   1.000
_cell.angle_alpha   90.00
_cell.angle_beta   90.00
_cell.angle_gamma   90.00
#
_symmetry.space_group_name_H-M   'P 1'
#
loop_
_entity.id
_entity.type
_entity.pdbx_description
1 polymer ?
#
loop_
_entity_poly.entity_id
_entity_poly.type
_entity_poly.pdbx_seq_one_letter_code
_entity_poly.pdbx_strand_id
1 'polypeptide(L)'
;MIIRKLVSALFACMLVMFISFLIEPSGFVIIIGLYLFPILLFNGLPSSILSNCVTKKLKGIKRGGTALLIHLIFAAIFVIVIFNYEEDWVPMNFFLLLSLGSSFLFWGFDELLKSNKAKQICMKIDDLKLH
;
A
#
# COMPACT_ATOMS: atom_id res chain seq x y z
N MET A 1 -10.28 -5.20 11.12
CA MET A 1 -8.84 -5.31 10.76
C MET A 1 -8.65 -5.56 9.27
N ILE A 2 -9.35 -6.54 8.68
CA ILE A 2 -9.31 -6.85 7.24
C ILE A 2 -9.91 -5.74 6.38
N ILE A 3 -11.09 -5.21 6.74
CA ILE A 3 -11.75 -4.14 5.96
C ILE A 3 -10.82 -2.93 5.78
N ARG A 4 -10.17 -2.47 6.85
CA ARG A 4 -9.20 -1.36 6.78
C ARG A 4 -8.11 -1.62 5.75
N LYS A 5 -7.51 -2.81 5.77
CA LYS A 5 -6.45 -3.19 4.84
C LYS A 5 -6.96 -3.29 3.40
N LEU A 6 -8.18 -3.81 3.20
CA LEU A 6 -8.83 -3.85 1.88
C LEU A 6 -9.05 -2.44 1.33
N VAL A 7 -9.55 -1.53 2.18
CA VAL A 7 -9.73 -0.11 1.84
C VAL A 7 -8.38 0.54 1.49
N SER A 8 -7.33 0.29 2.28
CA SER A 8 -5.97 0.76 1.98
C SER A 8 -5.44 0.24 0.64
N ALA A 9 -5.69 -1.03 0.30
CA ALA A 9 -5.28 -1.62 -0.98
C ALA A 9 -6.02 -0.98 -2.15
N LEU A 10 -7.33 -0.76 -2.01
CA LEU A 10 -8.14 -0.08 -3.03
C LEU A 10 -7.65 1.35 -3.27
N PHE A 11 -7.47 2.16 -2.22
CA PHE A 11 -7.00 3.53 -2.36
C PHE A 11 -5.58 3.61 -2.91
N ALA A 12 -4.67 2.74 -2.46
CA ALA A 12 -3.31 2.67 -3.00
C ALA A 12 -3.34 2.32 -4.50
N CYS A 13 -4.13 1.33 -4.89
CA CYS A 13 -4.26 0.92 -6.28
C CYS A 13 -4.85 2.04 -7.16
N MET A 14 -5.94 2.67 -6.70
CA MET A 14 -6.56 3.79 -7.41
C MET A 14 -5.60 4.97 -7.59
N LEU A 15 -4.84 5.31 -6.55
CA LEU A 15 -3.89 6.42 -6.62
C LEU A 15 -2.71 6.11 -7.54
N VAL A 16 -2.17 4.88 -7.49
CA VAL A 16 -1.11 4.46 -8.42
C VAL A 16 -1.60 4.48 -9.86
N MET A 17 -2.79 3.93 -10.14
CA MET A 17 -3.39 4.01 -11.47
C MET A 17 -3.55 5.45 -11.95
N PHE A 18 -4.05 6.33 -11.08
CA PHE A 18 -4.25 7.74 -11.42
C PHE A 18 -2.92 8.44 -11.73
N ILE A 19 -1.88 8.24 -10.90
CA ILE A 19 -0.54 8.80 -11.13
C ILE A 19 0.05 8.26 -12.44
N SER A 20 -0.03 6.94 -12.66
CA SER A 20 0.47 6.32 -13.89
C SER A 20 -0.27 6.84 -15.13
N PHE A 21 -1.59 7.05 -15.04
CA PHE A 21 -2.38 7.62 -16.13
C PHE A 21 -2.00 9.06 -16.47
N LEU A 22 -1.68 9.88 -15.46
CA LEU A 22 -1.19 11.24 -15.67
C LEU A 22 0.18 11.29 -16.35
N ILE A 23 1.03 10.28 -16.11
CA ILE A 23 2.36 10.17 -16.74
C ILE A 23 2.23 9.65 -18.17
N GLU A 24 1.45 8.57 -18.35
CA GLU A 24 1.27 7.92 -19.64
C GLU A 24 -0.19 7.43 -19.76
N PRO A 25 -1.05 8.13 -20.52
CA PRO A 25 -2.46 7.79 -20.65
C PRO A 25 -2.68 6.64 -21.66
N SER A 26 -2.02 5.50 -21.42
CA SER A 26 -2.11 4.30 -22.25
C SER A 26 -2.90 3.18 -21.57
N GLY A 27 -3.39 2.22 -22.36
CA GLY A 27 -4.09 1.03 -21.84
C GLY A 27 -3.23 0.17 -20.89
N PHE A 28 -1.91 0.33 -20.94
CA PHE A 28 -0.96 -0.32 -20.04
C PHE A 28 -1.18 0.05 -18.57
N VAL A 29 -1.69 1.26 -18.29
CA VAL A 29 -2.01 1.70 -16.92
C VAL A 29 -3.16 0.91 -16.31
N ILE A 30 -4.16 0.54 -17.12
CA ILE A 30 -5.30 -0.28 -16.68
C ILE A 30 -4.81 -1.69 -16.32
N ILE A 31 -3.88 -2.22 -17.12
CA ILE A 31 -3.23 -3.52 -16.88
C ILE A 31 -2.46 -3.47 -15.56
N ILE A 32 -1.65 -2.44 -15.33
CA ILE A 32 -0.94 -2.22 -14.06
C ILE A 32 -1.93 -2.22 -12.89
N GLY A 33 -3.03 -1.48 -13.00
CA GLY A 33 -4.09 -1.44 -11.98
C GLY A 33 -4.70 -2.80 -11.66
N LEU A 34 -5.06 -3.54 -12.70
CA LEU A 34 -5.71 -4.85 -12.58
C LEU A 34 -4.83 -5.86 -11.83
N TYR A 35 -3.51 -5.87 -12.11
CA TYR A 35 -2.55 -6.76 -11.45
C TYR A 35 -2.03 -6.23 -10.13
N LEU A 36 -1.99 -4.91 -9.94
CA LEU A 36 -1.49 -4.29 -8.70
C LEU A 36 -2.40 -4.60 -7.51
N PHE A 37 -3.71 -4.56 -7.70
CA PHE A 37 -4.67 -4.86 -6.62
C PHE A 37 -4.48 -6.25 -6.00
N PRO A 38 -4.49 -7.37 -6.76
CA PRO A 38 -4.23 -8.69 -6.20
C PRO A 38 -2.83 -8.79 -5.59
N ILE A 39 -1.81 -8.17 -6.19
CA ILE A 39 -0.45 -8.14 -5.61
C ILE A 39 -0.44 -7.48 -4.23
N LEU A 40 -1.13 -6.33 -4.08
CA LEU A 40 -1.25 -5.64 -2.79
C LEU A 40 -2.03 -6.48 -1.77
N LEU A 41 -3.01 -7.28 -2.19
CA LEU A 41 -3.70 -8.20 -1.29
C LEU A 41 -2.80 -9.36 -0.85
N PHE A 42 -2.09 -10.01 -1.76
CA PHE A 42 -1.26 -11.18 -1.43
C PHE A 42 0.04 -10.81 -0.71
N ASN A 43 0.64 -9.65 -0.99
CA ASN A 43 1.90 -9.23 -0.38
C ASN A 43 1.72 -8.11 0.67
N GLY A 44 0.89 -7.11 0.37
CA GLY A 44 0.64 -5.99 1.28
C GLY A 44 -0.12 -6.41 2.55
N LEU A 45 -1.08 -7.34 2.44
CA LEU A 45 -1.86 -7.80 3.59
C LEU A 45 -0.99 -8.54 4.64
N PRO A 46 -0.18 -9.55 4.27
CA PRO A 46 0.75 -10.19 5.20
C PRO A 46 1.78 -9.21 5.75
N SER A 47 2.36 -8.36 4.90
CA SER A 47 3.32 -7.33 5.33
C SER A 47 2.72 -6.41 6.41
N SER A 48 1.48 -5.96 6.24
CA SER A 48 0.80 -5.14 7.25
C SER A 48 0.41 -5.93 8.50
N ILE A 49 0.16 -7.25 8.42
CA ILE A 49 -0.08 -8.07 9.62
C ILE A 49 1.22 -8.20 10.41
N LEU A 50 2.31 -8.53 9.73
CA LEU A 50 3.63 -8.66 10.31
C LEU A 50 4.11 -7.34 10.92
N SER A 51 3.94 -6.23 10.21
CA SER A 51 4.32 -4.91 10.71
C SER A 51 3.59 -4.55 12.01
N ASN A 52 2.30 -4.88 12.13
CA ASN A 52 1.58 -4.70 13.40
C ASN A 52 2.11 -5.61 14.51
N CYS A 53 2.47 -6.86 14.20
CA CYS A 53 3.02 -7.79 15.18
C CYS A 53 4.38 -7.32 15.71
N VAL A 54 5.28 -6.89 14.82
CA VAL A 54 6.62 -6.40 15.15
C VAL A 54 6.55 -5.07 15.90
N THR A 55 5.67 -4.16 15.46
CA THR A 55 5.60 -2.81 16.02
C THR A 55 4.67 -2.68 17.23
N LYS A 56 4.11 -3.78 17.75
CA LYS A 56 3.12 -3.77 18.85
C LYS A 56 3.58 -3.05 20.13
N LYS A 57 4.89 -3.01 20.39
CA LYS A 57 5.50 -2.34 21.55
C LYS A 57 5.96 -0.91 21.26
N LEU A 58 5.96 -0.50 19.99
CA LEU A 58 6.43 0.82 19.56
C LEU A 58 5.29 1.83 19.52
N LYS A 59 5.59 3.10 19.78
CA LYS A 59 4.62 4.20 19.77
C LYS A 59 5.09 5.36 18.88
N GLY A 60 4.14 6.17 18.44
CA GLY A 60 4.39 7.40 17.68
C GLY A 60 5.19 7.15 16.40
N ILE A 61 6.11 8.07 16.09
CA ILE A 61 6.86 8.07 14.83
C ILE A 61 7.74 6.81 14.65
N LYS A 62 8.29 6.27 15.75
CA LYS A 62 9.10 5.04 15.71
C LYS A 62 8.29 3.84 15.23
N ARG A 63 7.01 3.77 15.62
CA ARG A 63 6.08 2.74 15.15
C ARG A 63 5.82 2.87 13.66
N GLY A 64 5.49 4.08 13.21
CA GLY A 64 5.22 4.38 11.80
C GLY A 64 6.42 4.07 10.90
N GLY A 65 7.60 4.57 11.26
CA GLY A 65 8.84 4.33 10.50
C GLY A 65 9.25 2.86 10.44
N THR A 66 9.14 2.13 11.56
CA THR A 66 9.43 0.68 11.56
C THR A 66 8.43 -0.09 10.71
N ALA A 67 7.15 0.27 10.75
CA ALA A 67 6.14 -0.33 9.90
C ALA A 67 6.43 -0.05 8.41
N LEU A 68 6.77 1.19 8.05
CA LEU A 68 7.15 1.56 6.69
C LEU A 68 8.32 0.72 6.18
N LEU A 69 9.37 0.57 6.99
CA LEU A 69 10.54 -0.21 6.63
C LEU A 69 10.19 -1.67 6.32
N ILE A 70 9.31 -2.29 7.11
CA ILE A 70 8.82 -3.66 6.85
C ILE A 70 8.07 -3.72 5.52
N HIS A 71 7.22 -2.73 5.24
CA HIS A 71 6.48 -2.62 3.98
C HIS A 71 7.40 -2.52 2.76
N LEU A 72 8.42 -1.66 2.83
CA LEU A 72 9.39 -1.48 1.74
C LEU A 72 10.26 -2.73 1.54
N ILE A 73 10.70 -3.38 2.62
CA ILE A 73 11.48 -4.62 2.53
C ILE A 73 10.67 -5.73 1.84
N PHE A 74 9.41 -5.93 2.23
CA PHE A 74 8.56 -6.93 1.58
C PHE A 74 8.28 -6.63 0.11
N ALA A 75 8.15 -5.36 -0.24
CA ALA A 75 7.98 -4.94 -1.63
C ALA A 75 9.24 -5.19 -2.47
N ALA A 76 10.43 -4.91 -1.92
CA ALA A 76 11.71 -5.18 -2.56
C ALA A 76 11.95 -6.68 -2.74
N ILE A 77 11.71 -7.48 -1.69
CA ILE A 77 11.84 -8.95 -1.74
C ILE A 77 10.92 -9.53 -2.81
N PHE A 78 9.68 -9.06 -2.91
CA PHE A 78 8.74 -9.54 -3.93
C PHE A 78 9.25 -9.33 -5.36
N VAL A 79 9.84 -8.15 -5.64
CA VAL A 79 10.42 -7.87 -6.96
C VAL A 79 11.65 -8.72 -7.22
N ILE A 80 12.55 -8.87 -6.23
CA ILE A 80 13.73 -9.73 -6.34
C ILE A 80 13.32 -11.18 -6.62
N VAL A 81 12.30 -11.69 -5.94
CA VAL A 81 11.82 -13.06 -6.16
C VAL A 81 11.31 -13.20 -7.59
N ILE A 82 10.42 -12.33 -8.07
CA ILE A 82 9.88 -12.43 -9.45
C ILE A 82 10.99 -12.37 -10.51
N PHE A 83 11.94 -11.45 -10.36
CA PHE A 83 13.02 -11.27 -11.34
C PHE A 83 14.07 -12.38 -11.33
N ASN A 84 14.17 -13.18 -10.26
CA ASN A 84 14.98 -14.40 -10.30
C ASN A 84 14.30 -15.52 -11.12
N TYR A 85 13.00 -15.40 -11.43
CA TYR A 85 12.25 -16.39 -12.20
C TYR A 85 11.99 -15.99 -13.66
N GLU A 86 12.07 -14.70 -14.02
CA GLU A 86 11.90 -14.24 -15.41
C GLU A 86 12.97 -13.23 -15.82
N GLU A 87 13.75 -13.55 -16.87
CA GLU A 87 14.88 -12.74 -17.35
C GLU A 87 14.47 -11.56 -18.25
N ASP A 88 13.31 -11.56 -18.93
CA ASP A 88 13.17 -10.78 -20.17
C ASP A 88 12.00 -9.78 -20.29
N TRP A 89 11.09 -9.66 -19.32
CA TRP A 89 9.78 -9.05 -19.62
C TRP A 89 9.67 -7.52 -19.44
N VAL A 90 10.44 -6.87 -18.55
CA VAL A 90 10.46 -5.39 -18.32
C VAL A 90 11.71 -4.99 -17.51
N PRO A 91 12.23 -3.73 -17.59
CA PRO A 91 13.30 -3.28 -16.70
C PRO A 91 12.97 -3.44 -15.21
N MET A 92 13.81 -4.17 -14.47
CA MET A 92 13.71 -4.37 -13.01
C MET A 92 13.50 -3.06 -12.24
N ASN A 93 14.14 -1.98 -12.69
CA ASN A 93 14.03 -0.66 -12.09
C ASN A 93 12.59 -0.13 -12.07
N PHE A 94 11.82 -0.37 -13.14
CA PHE A 94 10.43 0.07 -13.23
C PHE A 94 9.55 -0.66 -12.22
N PHE A 95 9.65 -2.00 -12.17
CA PHE A 95 8.88 -2.80 -11.22
C PHE A 95 9.28 -2.54 -9.77
N LEU A 96 10.56 -2.32 -9.51
CA LEU A 96 11.05 -1.94 -8.18
C LEU A 96 10.43 -0.61 -7.73
N LEU A 97 10.46 0.41 -8.60
CA LEU A 97 9.87 1.71 -8.30
C LEU A 97 8.36 1.61 -8.06
N LEU A 98 7.65 0.87 -8.91
CA LEU A 98 6.20 0.66 -8.79
C LEU A 98 5.85 -0.10 -7.51
N SER A 99 6.59 -1.15 -7.17
CA SER A 99 6.39 -1.97 -5.97
C SER A 99 6.66 -1.17 -4.70
N LEU A 100 7.77 -0.42 -4.65
CA LEU A 100 8.11 0.43 -3.50
C LEU A 100 7.10 1.57 -3.34
N GLY A 101 6.73 2.23 -4.43
CA GLY A 101 5.76 3.34 -4.43
C GLY A 101 4.38 2.89 -3.98
N SER A 102 3.88 1.78 -4.53
CA SER A 102 2.58 1.21 -4.13
C SER A 102 2.58 0.71 -2.69
N SER A 103 3.67 0.10 -2.22
CA SER A 103 3.82 -0.32 -0.82
C SER A 103 3.88 0.86 0.15
N PHE A 104 4.58 1.94 -0.23
CA PHE A 104 4.59 3.19 0.52
C PHE A 104 3.18 3.77 0.66
N LEU A 105 2.42 3.87 -0.44
CA LEU A 105 1.04 4.37 -0.42
C LEU A 105 0.13 3.46 0.41
N PHE A 106 0.25 2.15 0.26
CA PHE A 106 -0.51 1.17 1.04
C PHE A 106 -0.26 1.33 2.54
N TRP A 107 1.02 1.43 2.95
CA TRP A 107 1.39 1.73 4.32
C TRP A 107 0.80 3.06 4.78
N GLY A 108 0.90 4.11 3.97
CA GLY A 108 0.37 5.43 4.26
C GLY A 108 -1.12 5.39 4.57
N PHE A 109 -1.93 4.77 3.69
CA PHE A 109 -3.37 4.60 3.92
C PHE A 109 -3.67 3.72 5.14
N ASP A 110 -2.98 2.59 5.34
CA ASP A 110 -3.21 1.71 6.50
C ASP A 110 -2.86 2.42 7.82
N GLU A 111 -1.82 3.26 7.85
CA GLU A 111 -1.43 4.01 9.04
C GLU A 111 -2.34 5.23 9.29
N LEU A 112 -2.76 5.93 8.23
CA LEU A 112 -3.74 7.02 8.33
C LEU A 112 -5.06 6.53 8.91
N LEU A 113 -5.57 5.40 8.42
CA LEU A 113 -6.81 4.77 8.93
C LEU A 113 -6.67 4.19 10.35
N LYS A 114 -5.44 3.95 10.83
CA LYS A 114 -5.17 3.59 12.24
C LYS A 114 -5.13 4.81 13.16
N SER A 115 -4.82 5.99 12.64
CA SER A 115 -4.61 7.18 13.46
C SER A 115 -5.90 7.60 14.18
N ASN A 116 -5.77 8.06 15.43
CA ASN A 116 -6.91 8.56 16.21
C ASN A 116 -7.57 9.79 15.56
N LYS A 117 -6.85 10.54 14.72
CA LYS A 117 -7.40 11.66 13.96
C LYS A 117 -8.44 11.21 12.93
N ALA A 118 -8.22 10.07 12.26
CA ALA A 118 -9.21 9.50 11.35
C ALA A 118 -10.50 9.08 12.09
N LYS A 119 -10.35 8.51 13.29
CA LYS A 119 -11.51 8.19 14.15
C LYS A 119 -12.30 9.44 14.55
N GLN A 120 -11.60 10.51 14.94
CA GLN A 120 -12.25 11.77 15.29
C GLN A 120 -12.98 12.42 14.11
N ILE A 121 -12.41 12.35 12.90
CA ILE A 121 -13.06 12.87 11.68
C ILE A 121 -14.32 12.06 11.35
N CYS A 122 -14.28 10.72 11.44
CA CYS A 122 -15.46 9.88 11.25
C CYS A 122 -16.58 10.21 12.24
N MET A 123 -16.26 10.32 13.55
CA MET A 123 -17.26 10.67 14.57
C MET A 123 -17.90 12.04 14.27
N LYS A 124 -17.10 13.00 13.81
CA LYS A 124 -17.59 14.35 13.46
C LYS A 124 -18.50 14.37 12.22
N ILE A 125 -18.28 13.45 11.27
CA ILE A 125 -19.14 13.31 10.08
C ILE A 125 -20.48 12.64 10.46
N ASP A 126 -20.47 11.67 11.37
CA ASP A 126 -21.71 11.04 11.85
C ASP A 126 -22.57 12.03 12.65
N ASP A 127 -21.96 12.88 13.48
CA ASP A 127 -22.66 13.96 14.18
C ASP A 127 -23.32 14.98 13.21
N LEU A 128 -22.70 15.23 12.05
CA LEU A 128 -23.22 16.13 11.01
C LEU A 128 -24.37 15.53 10.20
N LYS A 129 -24.57 14.21 10.20
CA LYS A 129 -25.70 13.55 9.51
C LYS A 129 -26.96 13.44 10.37
N LEU A 130 -26.84 13.73 11.67
CA LEU A 130 -27.94 13.72 12.64
C LEU A 130 -28.65 15.09 12.77
N HIS A 131 -28.19 16.09 12.03
CA HIS A 131 -28.80 17.42 11.89
C HIS A 131 -29.24 17.67 10.45
#